data_AF-A0A2E1A4W8-F1
#
_entry.id   AF-A0A2E1A4W8-F1
#
_cell.length_a   1.000
_cell.length_b   1.000
_cell.length_c   1.000
_cell.angle_alpha   90.00
_cell.angle_beta   90.00
_cell.angle_gamma   90.00
#
_symmetry.space_group_name_H-M   'P 1'
#
loop_
_entity.id
_entity.type
_entity.pdbx_description
1 polymer ?
#
loop_
_entity_poly.entity_id
_entity_poly.type
_entity_poly.pdbx_seq_one_letter_code
_entity_poly.pdbx_strand_id
1 'polypeptide(L)'
;MTLAKLRKLWFESVDHFLAQNAFPRNFSVTKNFAVTQEWLQCFANQRPTPELLEVLTRIRGRDFSRMEPLLKTLSGRLDRALAPAEEQLIRGFANFRASETVLHLTVYDGSIAQALQFEMPSYLKLLHRLLPEMRIDRIRCHVGDLGQVQADQQLVAELAEVWLRLLPETVGRCCAPAFIHRASKRQAVLVLLVESEAVREELIRVPGLDWLHAEIMRKHPAASGSFPRVSLAVRSGASAQHVRANAVALAASLAAKPATESEVTTSHAQQQVRHILNELRTSEPTHVVQDSSDSQNAT
;
A
#
# COMPACT_ATOMS: atom_id res chain seq x y z
N MET A 1 0.46 -17.24 -0.84
CA MET A 1 1.06 -17.21 0.51
C MET A 1 1.79 -15.90 0.84
N THR A 2 2.16 -15.07 -0.14
CA THR A 2 2.98 -13.85 0.02
C THR A 2 2.25 -12.60 0.54
N LEU A 3 0.99 -12.36 0.14
CA LEU A 3 0.24 -11.18 0.62
C LEU A 3 -0.15 -11.25 2.10
N ALA A 4 -0.51 -12.44 2.58
CA ALA A 4 -0.83 -12.65 4.00
C ALA A 4 0.41 -12.42 4.88
N LYS A 5 1.57 -12.92 4.44
CA LYS A 5 2.86 -12.66 5.09
C LYS A 5 3.22 -11.18 5.07
N LEU A 6 3.06 -10.49 3.93
CA LEU A 6 3.28 -9.04 3.86
C LEU A 6 2.41 -8.28 4.85
N ARG A 7 1.12 -8.60 4.91
CA ARG A 7 0.17 -7.95 5.82
C ARG A 7 0.48 -8.20 7.30
N LYS A 8 1.02 -9.37 7.62
CA LYS A 8 1.52 -9.66 8.98
C LYS A 8 2.70 -8.75 9.32
N LEU A 9 3.72 -8.75 8.46
CA LEU A 9 4.95 -7.98 8.65
C LEU A 9 4.77 -6.46 8.48
N TRP A 10 3.66 -6.02 7.88
CA TRP A 10 3.47 -4.63 7.46
C TRP A 10 3.57 -3.62 8.60
N PHE A 11 3.06 -3.99 9.77
CA PHE A 11 3.11 -3.11 10.94
C PHE A 11 4.32 -3.38 11.84
N GLU A 12 4.91 -4.57 11.72
CA GLU A 12 6.02 -5.04 12.54
C GLU A 12 7.36 -4.51 12.01
N SER A 13 7.52 -4.40 10.69
CA SER A 13 8.84 -4.26 10.05
C SER A 13 8.93 -3.15 9.00
N VAL A 14 7.82 -2.48 8.73
CA VAL A 14 7.77 -1.32 7.84
C VAL A 14 7.85 -0.05 8.70
N ASP A 15 8.41 1.04 8.18
CA ASP A 15 8.50 2.30 8.90
C ASP A 15 7.13 2.82 9.33
N HIS A 16 7.18 3.66 10.36
CA HIS A 16 6.01 4.17 11.03
C HIS A 16 5.04 4.87 10.07
N PHE A 17 5.60 5.67 9.17
CA PHE A 17 4.83 6.45 8.21
C PHE A 17 4.05 5.53 7.28
N LEU A 18 4.73 4.60 6.60
CA LEU A 18 4.08 3.72 5.63
C LEU A 18 3.04 2.80 6.27
N ALA A 19 3.31 2.32 7.49
CA ALA A 19 2.39 1.50 8.28
C ALA A 19 1.09 2.25 8.64
N GLN A 20 1.16 3.55 8.94
CA GLN A 20 -0.03 4.36 9.24
C GLN A 20 -0.79 4.80 8.00
N ASN A 21 -0.08 5.04 6.90
CA ASN A 21 -0.59 5.80 5.78
C ASN A 21 -0.93 4.94 4.55
N ALA A 22 -0.50 3.68 4.55
CA ALA A 22 -0.72 2.75 3.45
C ALA A 22 -0.96 1.32 3.93
N PHE A 23 -1.59 0.52 3.08
CA PHE A 23 -1.75 -0.91 3.36
C PHE A 23 -1.68 -1.78 2.10
N PRO A 24 -1.16 -3.02 2.20
CA PRO A 24 -1.08 -3.95 1.08
C PRO A 24 -2.45 -4.42 0.63
N ARG A 25 -2.83 -4.03 -0.59
CA ARG A 25 -4.10 -4.43 -1.21
C ARG A 25 -3.98 -5.77 -1.93
N ASN A 26 -3.10 -5.87 -2.92
CA ASN A 26 -2.86 -7.08 -3.70
C ASN A 26 -1.57 -6.95 -4.51
N PHE A 27 -1.19 -8.05 -5.16
CA PHE A 27 -0.16 -8.06 -6.20
C PHE A 27 -0.82 -8.19 -7.56
N SER A 28 -0.22 -7.55 -8.57
CA SER A 28 -0.48 -7.86 -9.97
C SER A 28 0.84 -8.10 -10.68
N VAL A 29 0.77 -8.81 -11.81
CA VAL A 29 1.91 -8.96 -12.70
C VAL A 29 1.57 -8.24 -13.99
N THR A 30 2.37 -7.23 -14.34
CA THR A 30 2.27 -6.61 -15.66
C THR A 30 2.81 -7.60 -16.67
N LYS A 31 2.09 -7.72 -17.79
CA LYS A 31 2.61 -8.44 -18.94
C LYS A 31 3.05 -7.42 -19.96
N ASN A 32 4.25 -7.61 -20.50
CA ASN A 32 4.75 -6.77 -21.58
C ASN A 32 5.09 -7.64 -22.78
N PHE A 33 4.89 -7.06 -23.95
CA PHE A 33 5.33 -7.58 -25.23
C PHE A 33 6.19 -6.50 -25.89
N ALA A 34 7.44 -6.86 -26.15
CA ALA A 34 8.39 -6.02 -26.86
C ALA A 34 8.56 -6.57 -28.28
N VAL A 35 8.55 -5.69 -29.28
CA VAL A 35 8.93 -6.08 -30.64
C VAL A 35 10.46 -6.14 -30.69
N THR A 36 11.03 -7.31 -30.40
CA THR A 36 12.48 -7.54 -30.45
C THR A 36 12.94 -7.98 -31.84
N GLN A 37 14.25 -7.93 -32.07
CA GLN A 37 14.83 -8.38 -33.33
C GLN A 37 14.64 -9.89 -33.54
N GLU A 38 14.77 -10.69 -32.48
CA GLU A 38 14.53 -12.13 -32.51
C GLU A 38 13.06 -12.43 -32.85
N TRP A 39 12.13 -11.66 -32.25
CA TRP A 39 10.71 -11.82 -32.54
C TRP A 39 10.40 -11.48 -34.01
N LEU A 40 10.96 -10.39 -34.55
CA LEU A 40 10.78 -9.99 -35.94
C LEU A 40 11.30 -11.05 -36.91
N GLN A 41 12.45 -11.67 -36.63
CA GLN A 41 13.00 -12.75 -37.44
C GLN A 41 12.07 -13.97 -37.46
N CYS A 42 11.58 -14.38 -36.29
CA CYS A 42 10.62 -15.49 -36.19
C CYS A 42 9.27 -15.16 -36.86
N PHE A 43 8.82 -13.90 -36.75
CA PHE A 43 7.57 -13.43 -37.34
C PHE A 43 7.65 -13.38 -38.87
N ALA A 44 8.79 -12.98 -39.45
CA ALA A 44 9.01 -12.97 -40.89
C ALA A 44 8.83 -14.36 -41.52
N ASN A 45 9.17 -15.44 -40.79
CA ASN A 45 8.98 -16.82 -41.25
C ASN A 45 7.50 -17.22 -41.42
N GLN A 46 6.57 -16.44 -40.86
CA GLN A 46 5.12 -16.67 -41.00
C GLN A 46 4.53 -16.04 -42.27
N ARG A 47 5.37 -15.45 -43.14
CA ARG A 47 4.96 -14.76 -44.37
C ARG A 47 3.89 -13.67 -44.13
N PRO A 48 4.14 -12.70 -43.22
CA PRO A 48 3.27 -11.54 -43.08
C PRO A 48 3.28 -10.67 -44.34
N THR A 49 2.32 -9.77 -44.45
CA THR A 49 2.32 -8.75 -45.51
C THR A 49 3.58 -7.87 -45.38
N PRO A 50 4.22 -7.46 -46.51
CA PRO A 50 5.42 -6.63 -46.47
C PRO A 50 5.23 -5.33 -45.70
N GLU A 51 4.05 -4.71 -45.86
CA GLU A 51 3.64 -3.50 -45.14
C GLU A 51 3.63 -3.70 -43.61
N LEU A 52 3.06 -4.81 -43.15
CA LEU A 52 2.99 -5.13 -41.72
C LEU A 52 4.39 -5.38 -41.15
N LEU A 53 5.24 -6.10 -41.87
CA LEU A 53 6.61 -6.35 -41.44
C LEU A 53 7.43 -5.06 -41.35
N GLU A 54 7.24 -4.13 -42.29
CA GLU A 54 7.89 -2.82 -42.26
C GLU A 54 7.46 -2.00 -41.04
N VAL A 55 6.15 -1.94 -40.77
CA VAL A 55 5.62 -1.24 -39.59
C VAL A 55 6.14 -1.86 -38.30
N LEU A 56 6.13 -3.19 -38.19
CA LEU A 56 6.66 -3.91 -37.03
C LEU A 56 8.15 -3.62 -36.82
N THR A 57 8.93 -3.56 -37.90
CA THR A 57 10.36 -3.20 -37.85
C THR A 57 10.57 -1.77 -37.36
N ARG A 58 9.71 -0.83 -37.78
CA ARG A 58 9.76 0.58 -37.32
C ARG A 58 9.39 0.76 -35.85
N ILE A 59 8.55 -0.12 -35.28
CA ILE A 59 8.19 -0.09 -33.86
C ILE A 59 9.07 -0.99 -32.98
N ARG A 60 10.17 -1.52 -33.53
CA ARG A 60 11.15 -2.31 -32.77
C ARG A 60 11.61 -1.57 -31.52
N GLY A 61 11.66 -2.29 -30.40
CA GLY A 61 12.03 -1.74 -29.10
C GLY A 61 10.91 -0.99 -28.38
N ARG A 62 9.68 -0.93 -28.94
CA ARG A 62 8.50 -0.49 -28.17
C ARG A 62 7.92 -1.63 -27.35
N ASP A 63 7.56 -1.30 -26.12
CA ASP A 63 6.85 -2.19 -25.20
C ASP A 63 5.35 -1.92 -25.21
N PHE A 64 4.58 -3.01 -25.23
CA PHE A 64 3.12 -2.99 -25.16
C PHE A 64 2.68 -3.77 -23.94
N SER A 65 1.81 -3.20 -23.12
CA SER A 65 1.27 -3.86 -21.93
C SER A 65 0.04 -4.72 -22.20
N ARG A 66 -0.61 -4.53 -23.36
CA ARG A 66 -1.81 -5.27 -23.80
C ARG A 66 -1.85 -5.38 -25.32
N MET A 67 -2.73 -6.26 -25.81
CA MET A 67 -2.92 -6.49 -27.24
C MET A 67 -3.58 -5.30 -27.94
N GLU A 68 -4.59 -4.69 -27.32
CA GLU A 68 -5.37 -3.61 -27.94
C GLU A 68 -4.52 -2.37 -28.30
N PRO A 69 -3.61 -1.89 -27.42
CA PRO A 69 -2.66 -0.83 -27.77
C PRO A 69 -1.71 -1.20 -28.91
N LEU A 70 -1.28 -2.46 -28.99
CA LEU A 70 -0.44 -2.95 -30.08
C LEU A 70 -1.22 -2.86 -31.41
N LEU A 71 -2.42 -3.44 -31.46
CA LEU A 71 -3.27 -3.44 -32.66
C LEU A 71 -3.62 -2.01 -33.09
N LYS A 72 -3.95 -1.12 -32.15
CA LYS A 72 -4.23 0.29 -32.42
C LYS A 72 -2.99 1.04 -32.96
N THR A 73 -1.81 0.71 -32.45
CA THR A 73 -0.56 1.30 -32.94
C THR A 73 -0.26 0.82 -34.36
N LEU A 74 -0.51 -0.45 -34.66
CA LEU A 74 -0.32 -1.02 -35.99
C LEU A 74 -1.30 -0.42 -37.00
N SER A 75 -2.60 -0.38 -36.69
CA SER A 75 -3.59 0.22 -37.59
C SER A 75 -3.33 1.71 -37.83
N GLY A 76 -2.96 2.46 -36.79
CA GLY A 76 -2.62 3.87 -36.92
C GLY A 76 -1.30 4.15 -37.65
N ARG A 77 -0.46 3.13 -37.87
CA ARG A 77 0.79 3.25 -38.66
C ARG A 77 0.66 2.72 -40.08
N LEU A 78 -0.32 1.84 -40.31
CA LEU A 78 -0.70 1.34 -41.62
C LEU A 78 -1.70 2.27 -42.33
N ASP A 79 -2.23 3.28 -41.64
CA ASP A 79 -3.32 4.16 -42.10
C ASP A 79 -4.57 3.40 -42.60
N ARG A 80 -4.75 2.17 -42.11
CA ARG A 80 -5.88 1.29 -42.40
C ARG A 80 -6.16 0.34 -41.23
N ALA A 81 -7.34 -0.28 -41.23
CA ALA A 81 -7.61 -1.38 -40.33
C ALA A 81 -6.73 -2.61 -40.69
N LEU A 82 -6.34 -3.37 -39.66
CA LEU A 82 -5.68 -4.67 -39.84
C LEU A 82 -6.68 -5.64 -40.48
N ALA A 83 -6.24 -6.39 -41.48
CA ALA A 83 -7.05 -7.48 -42.02
C ALA A 83 -7.24 -8.56 -40.93
N PRO A 84 -8.36 -9.31 -40.91
CA PRO A 84 -8.59 -10.34 -39.90
C PRO A 84 -7.47 -11.37 -39.80
N ALA A 85 -6.85 -11.75 -40.93
CA ALA A 85 -5.71 -12.64 -40.97
C ALA A 85 -4.44 -12.04 -40.35
N GLU A 86 -4.18 -10.74 -40.56
CA GLU A 86 -3.04 -10.01 -39.96
C GLU A 86 -3.22 -9.93 -38.44
N GLU A 87 -4.42 -9.58 -37.97
CA GLU A 87 -4.73 -9.52 -36.54
C GLU A 87 -4.58 -10.90 -35.89
N GLN A 88 -5.11 -11.95 -36.52
CA GLN A 88 -5.03 -13.32 -35.98
C GLN A 88 -3.59 -13.82 -35.92
N LEU A 89 -2.77 -13.46 -36.93
CA LEU A 89 -1.34 -13.76 -36.93
C LEU A 89 -0.62 -13.06 -35.78
N ILE A 90 -0.86 -11.76 -35.58
CA ILE A 90 -0.26 -10.99 -34.47
C ILE A 90 -0.69 -11.58 -33.12
N ARG A 91 -1.98 -11.90 -32.95
CA ARG A 91 -2.49 -12.51 -31.71
C ARG A 91 -1.86 -13.88 -31.42
N GLY A 92 -1.59 -14.67 -32.45
CA GLY A 92 -0.92 -15.96 -32.32
C GLY A 92 0.57 -15.86 -31.99
N PHE A 93 1.24 -14.78 -32.41
CA PHE A 93 2.70 -14.62 -32.27
C PHE A 93 3.14 -13.67 -31.15
N ALA A 94 2.31 -12.70 -30.77
CA ALA A 94 2.64 -11.74 -29.71
C ALA A 94 2.45 -12.41 -28.34
N ASN A 95 3.56 -12.92 -27.79
CA ASN A 95 3.56 -13.55 -26.49
C ASN A 95 3.84 -12.51 -25.38
N PHE A 96 2.78 -12.08 -24.69
CA PHE A 96 2.86 -11.18 -23.55
C PHE A 96 3.43 -11.91 -22.33
N ARG A 97 4.70 -11.65 -22.03
CA ARG A 97 5.41 -12.27 -20.91
C ARG A 97 5.25 -11.45 -19.64
N ALA A 98 5.24 -12.12 -18.50
CA ALA A 98 5.32 -11.45 -17.20
C ALA A 98 6.59 -10.60 -17.15
N SER A 99 6.44 -9.32 -16.80
CA SER A 99 7.53 -8.33 -16.83
C SER A 99 7.82 -7.79 -15.43
N GLU A 100 6.82 -7.20 -14.78
CA GLU A 100 6.99 -6.59 -13.46
C GLU A 100 5.94 -7.10 -12.48
N THR A 101 6.37 -7.45 -11.27
CA THR A 101 5.44 -7.67 -10.16
C THR A 101 5.16 -6.35 -9.47
N VAL A 102 3.90 -5.96 -9.43
CA VAL A 102 3.45 -4.69 -8.85
C VAL A 102 2.75 -4.96 -7.52
N LEU A 103 3.26 -4.37 -6.44
CA LEU A 103 2.54 -4.26 -5.17
C LEU A 103 1.57 -3.09 -5.24
N HIS A 104 0.29 -3.38 -5.04
CA HIS A 104 -0.71 -2.34 -4.89
C HIS A 104 -0.91 -1.99 -3.42
N LEU A 105 -0.77 -0.72 -3.12
CA LEU A 105 -1.08 -0.15 -1.81
C LEU A 105 -2.37 0.66 -1.90
N THR A 106 -3.18 0.58 -0.86
CA THR A 106 -4.23 1.57 -0.64
C THR A 106 -3.67 2.63 0.31
N VAL A 107 -3.76 3.90 -0.06
CA VAL A 107 -3.28 5.05 0.72
C VAL A 107 -4.41 6.00 1.04
N TYR A 108 -4.29 6.76 2.14
CA TYR A 108 -5.37 7.62 2.60
C TYR A 108 -5.45 8.97 1.87
N ASP A 109 -4.34 9.44 1.30
CA ASP A 109 -4.25 10.73 0.60
C ASP A 109 -3.41 10.60 -0.68
N GLY A 110 -3.75 11.39 -1.70
CA GLY A 110 -2.91 11.59 -2.88
C GLY A 110 -1.54 12.19 -2.54
N SER A 111 -1.43 13.01 -1.49
CA SER A 111 -0.14 13.54 -1.02
C SER A 111 0.80 12.40 -0.55
N ILE A 112 0.26 11.42 0.19
CA ILE A 112 0.95 10.18 0.57
C ILE A 112 1.31 9.36 -0.66
N ALA A 113 0.36 9.20 -1.60
CA ALA A 113 0.61 8.47 -2.85
C ALA A 113 1.82 9.04 -3.60
N GLN A 114 1.91 10.38 -3.66
CA GLN A 114 2.97 11.10 -4.33
C GLN A 114 4.30 11.01 -3.56
N ALA A 115 4.28 11.13 -2.24
CA ALA A 115 5.48 10.97 -1.41
C ALA A 115 6.09 9.56 -1.54
N LEU A 116 5.25 8.51 -1.53
CA LEU A 116 5.70 7.14 -1.74
C LEU A 116 6.27 6.91 -3.14
N GLN A 117 5.80 7.65 -4.15
CA GLN A 117 6.37 7.58 -5.49
C GLN A 117 7.79 8.17 -5.53
N PHE A 118 8.08 9.22 -4.78
CA PHE A 118 9.43 9.81 -4.68
C PHE A 118 10.41 8.89 -3.97
N GLU A 119 9.98 8.24 -2.87
CA GLU A 119 10.83 7.34 -2.06
C GLU A 119 10.73 5.87 -2.49
N MET A 120 10.13 5.59 -3.66
CA MET A 120 9.87 4.23 -4.14
C MET A 120 11.11 3.31 -4.14
N PRO A 121 12.31 3.76 -4.55
CA PRO A 121 13.49 2.90 -4.50
C PRO A 121 13.85 2.44 -3.09
N SER A 122 13.71 3.31 -2.09
CA SER A 122 13.96 3.01 -0.67
C SER A 122 12.96 1.97 -0.16
N TYR A 123 11.70 2.15 -0.51
CA TYR A 123 10.62 1.23 -0.16
C TYR A 123 10.73 -0.13 -0.82
N LEU A 124 11.13 -0.19 -2.10
CA LEU A 124 11.38 -1.46 -2.77
C LEU A 124 12.51 -2.24 -2.09
N LYS A 125 13.60 -1.57 -1.71
CA LYS A 125 14.69 -2.20 -0.94
C LYS A 125 14.22 -2.74 0.41
N LEU A 126 13.36 -2.00 1.12
CA LEU A 126 12.74 -2.47 2.36
C LEU A 126 11.90 -3.72 2.09
N LEU A 127 11.01 -3.68 1.10
CA LEU A 127 10.13 -4.80 0.77
C LEU A 127 10.87 -6.05 0.28
N HIS A 128 11.98 -5.90 -0.45
CA HIS A 128 12.85 -7.02 -0.82
C HIS A 128 13.51 -7.68 0.39
N ARG A 129 13.81 -6.91 1.44
CA ARG A 129 14.29 -7.48 2.71
C ARG A 129 13.19 -8.24 3.46
N LEU A 130 11.95 -7.74 3.41
CA LEU A 130 10.80 -8.36 4.10
C LEU A 130 10.26 -9.60 3.39
N LEU A 131 10.31 -9.62 2.06
CA LEU A 131 9.83 -10.71 1.21
C LEU A 131 10.88 -11.06 0.15
N PRO A 132 12.04 -11.62 0.55
CA PRO A 132 13.10 -11.98 -0.38
C PRO A 132 12.65 -13.03 -1.40
N GLU A 133 11.65 -13.85 -1.05
CA GLU A 133 11.06 -14.83 -1.95
C GLU A 133 10.26 -14.23 -3.13
N MET A 134 9.96 -12.93 -3.08
CA MET A 134 9.12 -12.27 -4.08
C MET A 134 9.78 -11.00 -4.60
N ARG A 135 10.14 -11.03 -5.87
CA ARG A 135 10.67 -9.88 -6.59
C ARG A 135 9.54 -8.88 -6.86
N ILE A 136 9.42 -7.86 -6.01
CA ILE A 136 8.50 -6.73 -6.21
C ILE A 136 9.25 -5.69 -7.05
N ASP A 137 8.83 -5.46 -8.28
CA ASP A 137 9.51 -4.53 -9.18
C ASP A 137 8.96 -3.10 -9.04
N ARG A 138 7.70 -2.96 -8.60
CA ARG A 138 7.04 -1.65 -8.55
C ARG A 138 5.98 -1.55 -7.45
N ILE A 139 5.78 -0.34 -6.93
CA ILE A 139 4.68 0.00 -6.02
C ILE A 139 3.67 0.88 -6.77
N ARG A 140 2.38 0.60 -6.60
CA ARG A 140 1.29 1.43 -7.11
C ARG A 140 0.29 1.74 -6.02
N CYS A 141 0.17 3.02 -5.69
CA CYS A 141 -0.77 3.52 -4.71
C CYS A 141 -2.15 3.75 -5.34
N HIS A 142 -3.19 3.40 -4.61
CA HIS A 142 -4.58 3.71 -4.88
C HIS A 142 -5.09 4.55 -3.73
N VAL A 143 -5.51 5.78 -4.00
CA VAL A 143 -6.13 6.60 -2.97
C VAL A 143 -7.47 5.96 -2.60
N GLY A 144 -7.67 5.71 -1.31
CA GLY A 144 -8.94 5.22 -0.77
C GLY A 144 -10.06 6.23 -0.99
N ASP A 145 -11.28 5.87 -0.59
CA ASP A 145 -12.42 6.79 -0.67
C ASP A 145 -12.22 7.93 0.34
N LEU A 146 -11.68 9.07 -0.13
CA LEU A 146 -11.34 10.25 0.68
C LEU A 146 -12.52 10.73 1.53
N GLY A 147 -13.75 10.59 1.03
CA GLY A 147 -14.96 11.00 1.76
C GLY A 147 -15.26 10.15 3.00
N GLN A 148 -14.65 8.96 3.12
CA GLN A 148 -14.81 8.08 4.28
C GLN A 148 -13.62 8.13 5.25
N VAL A 149 -12.49 8.72 4.85
CA VAL A 149 -11.29 8.77 5.72
C VAL A 149 -11.54 9.59 6.98
N GLN A 150 -12.20 10.75 6.85
CA GLN A 150 -12.54 11.58 8.00
C GLN A 150 -13.53 10.87 8.92
N ALA A 151 -14.53 10.20 8.37
CA ALA A 151 -15.49 9.40 9.15
C ALA A 151 -14.81 8.21 9.86
N ASP A 152 -13.87 7.54 9.17
CA ASP A 152 -13.10 6.42 9.73
C ASP A 152 -12.19 6.89 10.87
N GLN A 153 -11.51 8.03 10.72
CA GLN A 153 -10.68 8.60 11.79
C GLN A 153 -11.54 9.08 12.97
N GLN A 154 -12.68 9.71 12.70
CA GLN A 154 -13.62 10.13 13.73
C GLN A 154 -14.14 8.92 14.53
N LEU A 155 -14.53 7.85 13.85
CA LEU A 155 -14.98 6.62 14.50
C LEU A 155 -13.87 5.98 15.35
N VAL A 156 -12.63 5.99 14.86
CA VAL A 156 -11.49 5.47 15.63
C VAL A 156 -11.23 6.31 16.88
N ALA A 157 -11.37 7.63 16.80
CA ALA A 157 -11.28 8.52 17.95
C ALA A 157 -12.41 8.26 18.97
N GLU A 158 -13.66 8.13 18.50
CA GLU A 158 -14.80 7.78 19.36
C GLU A 158 -14.56 6.45 20.09
N LEU A 159 -14.12 5.42 19.36
CA LEU A 159 -13.73 4.14 19.95
C LEU A 159 -12.59 4.29 20.96
N ALA A 160 -11.60 5.14 20.68
CA ALA A 160 -10.46 5.38 21.57
C ALA A 160 -10.89 6.04 22.89
N GLU A 161 -11.83 6.99 22.86
CA GLU A 161 -12.34 7.67 24.07
C GLU A 161 -13.04 6.70 25.03
N VAL A 162 -13.86 5.79 24.48
CA VAL A 162 -14.63 4.85 25.31
C VAL A 162 -13.95 3.49 25.48
N TRP A 163 -12.74 3.30 24.94
CA TRP A 163 -12.11 1.98 24.76
C TRP A 163 -12.06 1.10 26.03
N LEU A 164 -11.61 1.67 27.15
CA LEU A 164 -11.49 0.96 28.42
C LEU A 164 -12.85 0.57 29.03
N ARG A 165 -13.95 1.16 28.55
CA ARG A 165 -15.32 0.79 28.94
C ARG A 165 -15.92 -0.23 27.96
N LEU A 166 -15.45 -0.22 26.72
CA LEU A 166 -15.85 -1.18 25.69
C LEU A 166 -15.34 -2.59 26.01
N LEU A 167 -14.06 -2.74 26.31
CA LEU A 167 -13.48 -4.06 26.55
C LEU A 167 -13.25 -4.32 28.05
N PRO A 168 -13.25 -5.58 28.51
CA PRO A 168 -12.76 -5.93 29.85
C PRO A 168 -11.37 -5.34 30.06
N GLU A 169 -11.08 -4.92 31.29
CA GLU A 169 -9.85 -4.17 31.60
C GLU A 169 -8.58 -4.94 31.23
N THR A 170 -8.57 -6.27 31.43
CA THR A 170 -7.48 -7.17 31.05
C THR A 170 -7.19 -7.20 29.55
N VAL A 171 -8.18 -6.86 28.73
CA VAL A 171 -8.05 -6.81 27.26
C VAL A 171 -7.82 -5.38 26.80
N GLY A 172 -8.60 -4.42 27.29
CA GLY A 172 -8.56 -3.02 26.86
C GLY A 172 -7.28 -2.27 27.22
N ARG A 173 -6.50 -2.77 28.18
CA ARG A 173 -5.15 -2.26 28.49
C ARG A 173 -4.09 -2.77 27.51
N CYS A 174 -4.29 -3.95 26.94
CA CYS A 174 -3.32 -4.64 26.08
C CYS A 174 -3.37 -4.20 24.61
N CYS A 175 -4.46 -3.56 24.20
CA CYS A 175 -4.65 -3.11 22.84
C CYS A 175 -5.34 -1.74 22.76
N ALA A 176 -5.19 -1.04 21.63
CA ALA A 176 -5.85 0.23 21.37
C ALA A 176 -6.27 0.35 19.90
N PRO A 177 -7.42 1.00 19.59
CA PRO A 177 -7.83 1.24 18.23
C PRO A 177 -6.92 2.31 17.62
N ALA A 178 -6.38 2.03 16.44
CA ALA A 178 -5.40 2.91 15.81
C ALA A 178 -5.90 3.53 14.52
N PHE A 179 -6.50 2.73 13.63
CA PHE A 179 -7.10 3.22 12.38
C PHE A 179 -8.00 2.14 11.77
N ILE A 180 -8.87 2.56 10.86
CA ILE A 180 -9.62 1.66 9.98
C ILE A 180 -8.92 1.61 8.64
N HIS A 181 -8.59 0.41 8.19
CA HIS A 181 -8.10 0.19 6.85
C HIS A 181 -9.26 -0.17 5.91
N ARG A 182 -9.58 0.70 4.96
CA ARG A 182 -10.69 0.53 4.01
C ARG A 182 -10.19 0.34 2.58
N ALA A 183 -10.18 -0.91 2.12
CA ALA A 183 -9.90 -1.23 0.71
C ALA A 183 -11.14 -1.05 -0.20
N SER A 184 -12.34 -1.20 0.36
CA SER A 184 -13.63 -0.87 -0.27
C SER A 184 -14.71 -0.74 0.80
N LYS A 185 -15.93 -0.30 0.43
CA LYS A 185 -17.08 -0.24 1.36
C LYS A 185 -17.35 -1.56 2.11
N ARG A 186 -17.08 -2.71 1.49
CA ARG A 186 -17.29 -4.05 2.08
C ARG A 186 -16.02 -4.70 2.64
N GLN A 187 -14.87 -4.04 2.49
CA GLN A 187 -13.57 -4.56 2.93
C GLN A 187 -12.86 -3.50 3.77
N ALA A 188 -13.40 -3.32 4.98
CA ALA A 188 -12.82 -2.48 6.01
C ALA A 188 -12.36 -3.35 7.20
N VAL A 189 -11.25 -2.97 7.83
CA VAL A 189 -10.68 -3.68 8.97
C VAL A 189 -10.27 -2.67 10.01
N LEU A 190 -10.81 -2.78 11.22
CA LEU A 190 -10.29 -2.02 12.36
C LEU A 190 -8.98 -2.65 12.82
N VAL A 191 -7.90 -1.87 12.81
CA VAL A 191 -6.59 -2.32 13.29
C VAL A 191 -6.41 -1.83 14.71
N LEU A 192 -6.17 -2.79 15.63
CA LEU A 192 -5.77 -2.51 17.00
C LEU A 192 -4.27 -2.72 17.14
N LEU A 193 -3.59 -1.78 17.78
CA LEU A 193 -2.19 -1.89 18.11
C LEU A 193 -1.99 -2.53 19.48
N VAL A 194 -0.99 -3.40 19.58
CA VAL A 194 -0.57 -4.07 20.81
C VAL A 194 0.94 -3.90 21.01
N GLU A 195 1.40 -4.01 22.25
CA GLU A 195 2.78 -3.68 22.62
C GLU A 195 3.82 -4.75 22.25
N SER A 196 3.41 -6.01 22.12
CA SER A 196 4.32 -7.13 21.82
C SER A 196 3.62 -8.28 21.09
N GLU A 197 4.41 -9.16 20.46
CA GLU A 197 3.90 -10.39 19.84
C GLU A 197 3.30 -11.35 20.85
N ALA A 198 3.85 -11.43 22.07
CA ALA A 198 3.29 -12.28 23.12
C ALA A 198 1.85 -11.88 23.45
N VAL A 199 1.60 -10.57 23.62
CA VAL A 199 0.26 -10.02 23.85
C VAL A 199 -0.65 -10.25 22.64
N ARG A 200 -0.11 -10.10 21.43
CA ARG A 200 -0.87 -10.36 20.20
C ARG A 200 -1.35 -11.80 20.11
N GLU A 201 -0.44 -12.76 20.30
CA GLU A 201 -0.74 -14.19 20.25
C GLU A 201 -1.74 -14.58 21.35
N GLU A 202 -1.57 -14.01 22.55
CA GLU A 202 -2.51 -14.19 23.64
C GLU A 202 -3.91 -13.72 23.25
N LEU A 203 -4.07 -12.48 22.77
CA LEU A 203 -5.36 -11.92 22.39
C LEU A 203 -6.01 -12.63 21.19
N ILE A 204 -5.21 -13.16 20.26
CA ILE A 204 -5.71 -14.01 19.15
C ILE A 204 -6.27 -15.32 19.69
N ARG A 205 -5.66 -15.89 20.74
CA ARG A 205 -6.10 -17.17 21.33
C ARG A 205 -7.28 -16.96 22.28
N VAL A 206 -7.18 -15.97 23.16
CA VAL A 206 -8.15 -15.64 24.21
C VAL A 206 -8.16 -14.10 24.38
N PRO A 207 -9.26 -13.41 24.08
CA PRO A 207 -10.59 -13.94 23.76
C PRO A 207 -10.80 -14.29 22.27
N GLY A 208 -9.89 -13.89 21.38
CA GLY A 208 -10.00 -14.07 19.93
C GLY A 208 -10.56 -12.86 19.18
N LEU A 209 -10.21 -12.76 17.89
CA LEU A 209 -10.55 -11.60 17.04
C LEU A 209 -12.07 -11.46 16.78
N ASP A 210 -12.76 -12.59 16.61
CA ASP A 210 -14.21 -12.59 16.39
C ASP A 210 -14.96 -12.13 17.64
N TRP A 211 -14.48 -12.52 18.82
CA TRP A 211 -15.02 -12.04 20.08
C TRP A 211 -14.78 -10.53 20.26
N LEU A 212 -13.56 -10.05 19.96
CA LEU A 212 -13.25 -8.61 20.01
C LEU A 212 -14.18 -7.81 19.10
N HIS A 213 -14.38 -8.28 17.86
CA HIS A 213 -15.30 -7.65 16.92
C HIS A 213 -16.73 -7.63 17.47
N ALA A 214 -17.24 -8.78 17.92
CA ALA A 214 -18.59 -8.90 18.47
C ALA A 214 -18.80 -7.99 19.69
N GLU A 215 -17.84 -7.91 20.60
CA GLU A 215 -17.95 -7.10 21.81
C GLU A 215 -17.94 -5.60 21.50
N ILE A 216 -17.11 -5.16 20.55
CA ILE A 216 -17.12 -3.77 20.04
C ILE A 216 -18.47 -3.45 19.41
N MET A 217 -18.99 -4.31 18.52
CA MET A 217 -20.28 -4.09 17.86
C MET A 217 -21.45 -4.05 18.86
N ARG A 218 -21.39 -4.90 19.89
CA ARG A 218 -22.41 -4.99 20.93
C ARG A 218 -22.46 -3.73 21.80
N LYS A 219 -21.29 -3.22 22.21
CA LYS A 219 -21.19 -2.07 23.12
C LYS A 219 -21.09 -0.72 22.42
N HIS A 220 -20.81 -0.71 21.13
CA HIS A 220 -20.81 0.50 20.30
C HIS A 220 -21.53 0.26 18.96
N PRO A 221 -22.88 0.16 18.97
CA PRO A 221 -23.65 -0.15 17.76
C PRO A 221 -23.50 0.87 16.62
N ALA A 222 -23.07 2.10 16.93
CA ALA A 222 -22.78 3.13 15.94
C ALA A 222 -21.62 2.75 15.00
N ALA A 223 -20.74 1.83 15.40
CA ALA A 223 -19.70 1.26 14.53
C ALA A 223 -20.24 0.19 13.56
N SER A 224 -21.51 -0.21 13.68
CA SER A 224 -22.08 -1.28 12.86
C SER A 224 -22.11 -0.89 11.39
N GLY A 225 -21.60 -1.77 10.52
CA GLY A 225 -21.45 -1.52 9.10
C GLY A 225 -20.20 -0.72 8.71
N SER A 226 -19.48 -0.13 9.66
CA SER A 226 -18.25 0.62 9.38
C SER A 226 -17.07 -0.29 9.07
N PHE A 227 -16.90 -1.38 9.83
CA PHE A 227 -15.88 -2.41 9.58
C PHE A 227 -16.40 -3.82 9.86
N PRO A 228 -16.27 -4.77 8.90
CA PRO A 228 -16.67 -6.16 9.11
C PRO A 228 -15.66 -7.01 9.92
N ARG A 229 -14.45 -6.53 10.19
CA ARG A 229 -13.38 -7.32 10.84
C ARG A 229 -12.48 -6.49 11.73
N VAL A 230 -11.82 -7.16 12.67
CA VAL A 230 -10.75 -6.63 13.53
C VAL A 230 -9.44 -7.35 13.22
N SER A 231 -8.32 -6.64 13.33
CA SER A 231 -6.98 -7.21 13.26
C SER A 231 -6.09 -6.63 14.36
N LEU A 232 -5.08 -7.40 14.78
CA LEU A 232 -4.06 -6.98 15.74
C LEU A 232 -2.72 -6.81 15.04
N ALA A 233 -2.05 -5.71 15.33
CA ALA A 233 -0.74 -5.38 14.84
C ALA A 233 0.19 -4.99 16.00
N VAL A 234 1.40 -5.53 16.01
CA VAL A 234 2.38 -5.19 17.06
C VAL A 234 3.04 -3.87 16.74
N ARG A 235 3.19 -3.04 17.77
CA ARG A 235 4.00 -1.84 17.72
C ARG A 235 4.83 -1.71 18.99
N SER A 236 6.09 -2.10 18.89
CA SER A 236 7.07 -1.97 19.96
C SER A 236 7.26 -0.49 20.32
N GLY A 237 7.20 -0.17 21.62
CA GLY A 237 7.50 1.17 22.15
C GLY A 237 6.34 2.17 22.18
N ALA A 238 5.16 1.84 21.65
CA ALA A 238 3.96 2.68 21.79
C ALA A 238 2.95 2.04 22.74
N SER A 239 2.74 2.64 23.92
CA SER A 239 1.73 2.15 24.85
C SER A 239 0.31 2.31 24.28
N ALA A 240 -0.61 1.42 24.67
CA ALA A 240 -2.02 1.52 24.28
C ALA A 240 -2.62 2.90 24.61
N GLN A 241 -2.18 3.52 25.71
CA GLN A 241 -2.60 4.87 26.08
C GLN A 241 -2.12 5.93 25.09
N HIS A 242 -0.86 5.85 24.64
CA HIS A 242 -0.32 6.78 23.65
C HIS A 242 -1.05 6.64 22.31
N VAL A 243 -1.34 5.40 21.88
CA VAL A 243 -2.10 5.15 20.64
C VAL A 243 -3.49 5.79 20.72
N ARG A 244 -4.22 5.63 21.84
CA ARG A 244 -5.53 6.25 22.01
C ARG A 244 -5.47 7.77 21.99
N ALA A 245 -4.51 8.36 22.69
CA ALA A 245 -4.35 9.82 22.73
C ALA A 245 -4.12 10.40 21.32
N ASN A 246 -3.28 9.74 20.52
CA ASN A 246 -3.01 10.17 19.15
C ASN A 246 -4.23 10.02 18.24
N ALA A 247 -5.01 8.94 18.38
CA ALA A 247 -6.24 8.76 17.60
C ALA A 247 -7.23 9.93 17.80
N VAL A 248 -7.42 10.34 19.06
CA VAL A 248 -8.28 11.49 19.40
C VAL A 248 -7.71 12.80 18.84
N ALA A 249 -6.41 13.03 18.99
CA ALA A 249 -5.76 14.24 18.50
C ALA A 249 -5.84 14.38 16.96
N LEU A 250 -5.65 13.28 16.23
CA LEU A 250 -5.74 13.25 14.77
C LEU A 250 -7.14 13.62 14.26
N ALA A 251 -8.19 13.07 14.88
CA ALA A 251 -9.57 13.42 14.53
C ALA A 251 -9.88 14.91 14.80
N ALA A 252 -9.41 15.44 15.93
CA ALA A 252 -9.59 16.85 16.27
C ALA A 252 -8.91 17.78 15.25
N SER A 253 -7.71 17.42 14.76
CA SER A 253 -7.01 18.18 13.71
C SER A 253 -7.77 18.23 12.38
N LEU A 254 -8.55 17.17 12.05
CA LEU A 254 -9.37 17.14 10.84
C LEU A 254 -10.70 17.87 10.98
N ALA A 255 -11.17 18.09 12.21
CA ALA A 255 -12.41 18.83 12.48
C ALA A 255 -12.22 20.36 12.48
N ALA A 256 -10.97 20.85 12.48
CA ALA A 256 -10.69 22.27 12.36
C ALA A 256 -11.18 22.80 11.00
N LYS A 257 -12.03 23.84 11.02
CA LYS A 257 -12.66 24.44 9.83
C LYS A 257 -11.62 24.72 8.72
N PRO A 258 -11.96 24.51 7.44
CA PRO A 258 -11.12 24.98 6.35
C PRO A 258 -11.02 26.50 6.46
N ALA A 259 -9.79 27.01 6.53
CA ALA A 259 -9.54 28.43 6.32
C ALA A 259 -10.12 28.80 4.95
N THR A 260 -10.90 29.88 4.95
CA THR A 260 -11.63 30.45 3.81
C THR A 260 -10.86 30.37 2.48
N GLU A 261 -11.52 29.79 1.48
CA GLU A 261 -11.08 29.66 0.09
C GLU A 261 -10.74 31.02 -0.52
N SER A 262 -9.47 31.39 -0.52
CA SER A 262 -8.79 32.13 -1.59
C SER A 262 -7.30 32.19 -1.28
N GLU A 263 -6.45 31.84 -2.26
CA GLU A 263 -4.96 31.81 -2.24
C GLU A 263 -4.23 30.52 -1.82
N VAL A 264 -4.91 29.40 -1.58
CA VAL A 264 -4.24 28.16 -1.11
C VAL A 264 -4.40 26.99 -2.09
N THR A 265 -3.74 27.00 -3.26
CA THR A 265 -3.86 25.86 -4.20
C THR A 265 -2.54 25.26 -4.70
N THR A 266 -1.38 25.73 -4.25
CA THR A 266 -0.10 25.05 -4.57
C THR A 266 0.85 24.99 -3.38
N SER A 267 0.90 26.06 -2.58
CA SER A 267 1.74 26.18 -1.39
C SER A 267 1.44 25.11 -0.32
N HIS A 268 0.17 24.92 0.05
CA HIS A 268 -0.20 24.00 1.14
C HIS A 268 0.03 22.52 0.78
N ALA A 269 -0.32 22.10 -0.43
CA ALA A 269 -0.05 20.74 -0.89
C ALA A 269 1.47 20.46 -0.95
N GLN A 270 2.28 21.44 -1.39
CA GLN A 270 3.74 21.32 -1.40
C GLN A 270 4.35 21.35 0.00
N GLN A 271 3.80 22.15 0.92
CA GLN A 271 4.22 22.18 2.33
C GLN A 271 3.85 20.89 3.04
N GLN A 272 2.66 20.33 2.78
CA GLN A 272 2.21 19.07 3.34
C GLN A 272 3.00 17.89 2.79
N VAL A 273 3.29 17.87 1.47
CA VAL A 273 4.22 16.89 0.89
C VAL A 273 5.63 17.04 1.47
N ARG A 274 6.14 18.26 1.69
CA ARG A 274 7.43 18.48 2.34
C ARG A 274 7.45 18.03 3.80
N HIS A 275 6.38 18.28 4.55
CA HIS A 275 6.23 17.81 5.92
C HIS A 275 6.26 16.27 5.96
N ILE A 276 5.44 15.63 5.11
CA ILE A 276 5.40 14.19 4.94
C ILE A 276 6.77 13.62 4.54
N LEU A 277 7.47 14.26 3.60
CA LEU A 277 8.82 13.86 3.18
C LEU A 277 9.85 14.02 4.31
N ASN A 278 9.68 15.00 5.20
CA ASN A 278 10.55 15.14 6.35
C ASN A 278 10.29 14.04 7.39
N GLU A 279 9.03 13.70 7.68
CA GLU A 279 8.68 12.57 8.56
C GLU A 279 9.17 11.22 8.01
N LEU A 280 9.10 11.05 6.69
CA LEU A 280 9.66 9.91 5.95
C LEU A 280 11.18 9.77 6.15
N ARG A 281 11.90 10.90 6.22
CA ARG A 281 13.37 10.94 6.30
C ARG A 281 13.90 10.88 7.74
N THR A 282 13.14 11.31 8.73
CA THR A 282 13.54 11.28 10.15
C THR A 282 13.41 9.89 10.79
N SER A 283 12.87 8.91 10.07
CA SER A 283 12.65 7.54 10.54
C SER A 283 13.85 6.62 10.28
N GLU A 284 15.08 7.05 10.58
CA GLU A 284 16.20 6.10 10.70
C GLU A 284 16.17 5.45 12.09
N PRO A 285 16.46 4.14 12.20
CA PRO A 285 16.51 3.49 13.50
C PRO A 285 17.70 4.05 14.26
N THR A 286 17.45 4.55 15.48
CA THR A 286 18.48 4.84 16.46
C THR A 286 19.25 3.54 16.73
N HIS A 287 20.35 3.32 16.02
CA HIS A 287 21.34 2.34 16.42
C HIS A 287 21.82 2.77 17.80
N VAL A 288 21.49 1.97 18.82
CA VAL A 288 22.13 2.04 20.12
C VAL A 288 23.61 1.74 19.87
N VAL A 289 24.42 2.79 19.82
CA VAL A 289 25.87 2.69 19.91
C VAL A 289 26.14 2.20 21.33
N GLN A 290 26.43 0.90 21.43
CA GLN A 290 26.95 0.32 22.64
C GLN A 290 28.41 0.75 22.71
N ASP A 291 28.68 1.84 23.44
CA ASP A 291 30.04 2.30 23.72
C ASP A 291 30.80 1.19 24.46
N SER A 292 31.67 0.54 23.71
CA SER A 292 32.76 -0.29 24.21
C SER A 292 33.73 0.61 24.96
N SER A 293 33.56 0.72 26.28
CA SER A 293 34.59 1.28 27.16
C SER A 293 35.67 0.23 27.40
N ASP A 294 36.58 0.11 26.44
CA ASP A 294 37.94 -0.32 26.72
C ASP A 294 38.72 0.89 27.22
N SER A 295 39.17 0.85 28.48
CA SER A 295 40.32 1.62 28.93
C SER A 295 41.07 0.83 29.99
N GLN A 296 42.22 0.34 29.55
CA GLN A 296 43.26 -0.28 30.33
C GLN A 296 44.00 0.79 31.19
N ASN A 297 44.47 0.33 32.36
CA ASN A 297 45.72 0.65 33.05
C ASN A 297 46.12 2.10 33.39
N ALA A 298 46.30 2.33 34.70
CA ALA A 298 47.52 2.79 35.40
C ALA A 298 47.06 3.22 36.81
N THR A 299 47.64 2.85 37.95
CA THR A 299 49.05 2.64 38.34
C THR A 299 49.07 1.87 39.65
#